data_AF-A0AAF0JM87-F1
#
_entry.id   AF-A0AAF0JM87-F1
#
_cell.length_a   1.000
_cell.length_b   1.000
_cell.length_c   1.000
_cell.angle_alpha   90.00
_cell.angle_beta   90.00
_cell.angle_gamma   90.00
#
_symmetry.space_group_name_H-M   'P 1'
#
loop_
_entity.id
_entity.type
_entity.pdbx_description
1 polymer ?
#
loop_
_entity_poly.entity_id
_entity_poly.type
_entity_poly.pdbx_seq_one_letter_code
_entity_poly.pdbx_strand_id
1 'polypeptide(L)'
;MRLLTHNLLACHAKGCGNSSKNFPLELRNVQLEQIDADYNEVFLRGFLPKLHWQALISAAKQLGQTSLPEQEPDLLQQQENDQLLQALHHVLLEHVYAIRSGIPNMVSKAS
;
A
#
# COMPACT_ATOMS: atom_id res chain seq x y z
N MET A 1 10.06 4.37 -1.84
CA MET A 1 9.09 4.17 -0.74
C MET A 1 8.33 2.90 -1.00
N ARG A 2 8.19 2.03 0.00
CA ARG A 2 7.41 0.79 -0.10
C ARG A 2 5.92 1.09 -0.01
N LEU A 3 5.08 0.28 -0.68
CA LEU A 3 3.62 0.41 -0.57
C LEU A 3 3.12 0.17 0.86
N LEU A 4 3.84 -0.63 1.67
CA LEU A 4 3.58 -0.77 3.09
C LEU A 4 3.54 0.57 3.82
N THR A 5 4.53 1.43 3.59
CA THR A 5 4.59 2.75 4.22
C THR A 5 3.50 3.65 3.66
N HIS A 6 3.28 3.64 2.34
CA HIS A 6 2.24 4.42 1.70
C HIS A 6 0.84 4.12 2.27
N ASN A 7 0.54 2.85 2.57
CA ASN A 7 -0.76 2.43 3.11
C ASN A 7 -1.05 2.94 4.53
N LEU A 8 -0.04 3.49 5.22
CA LEU A 8 -0.19 4.10 6.54
C LEU A 8 -0.09 5.64 6.51
N LEU A 9 0.29 6.22 5.38
CA LEU A 9 0.56 7.65 5.26
C LEU A 9 -0.70 8.44 4.88
N ALA A 10 -1.04 9.42 5.70
CA ALA A 10 -2.08 10.40 5.44
C ALA A 10 -1.48 11.81 5.26
N CYS A 11 -2.20 12.70 4.57
CA CYS A 11 -1.80 14.09 4.41
C CYS A 11 -1.82 14.82 5.76
N HIS A 12 -0.68 15.40 6.15
CA HIS A 12 -0.55 16.20 7.38
C HIS A 12 -0.38 17.72 7.12
N ALA A 13 -0.51 18.16 5.86
CA ALA A 13 -0.44 19.58 5.53
C ALA A 13 -1.60 20.34 6.18
N LYS A 14 -1.37 21.63 6.47
CA LYS A 14 -2.43 22.54 6.97
C LYS A 14 -3.59 22.55 5.98
N GLY A 15 -4.79 22.19 6.46
CA GLY A 15 -6.01 22.06 5.65
C GLY A 15 -6.41 20.62 5.29
N CYS A 16 -5.51 19.63 5.41
CA CYS A 16 -5.84 18.22 5.20
C CYS A 16 -6.42 17.52 6.44
N GLY A 17 -6.00 17.90 7.65
CA GLY A 17 -6.14 17.08 8.86
C GLY A 17 -7.57 16.67 9.27
N ASN A 18 -8.60 17.42 8.86
CA ASN A 18 -10.01 17.16 9.21
C ASN A 18 -10.85 16.67 8.02
N SER A 19 -10.23 16.38 6.88
CA SER A 19 -10.95 15.91 5.68
C SER A 19 -10.81 14.41 5.51
N SER A 20 -11.89 13.73 5.13
CA SER A 20 -11.86 12.35 4.64
C SER A 20 -11.00 12.14 3.38
N LYS A 21 -10.45 13.23 2.80
CA LYS A 21 -9.57 13.24 1.64
C LYS A 21 -8.08 13.13 2.00
N ASN A 22 -7.72 13.13 3.29
CA ASN A 22 -6.32 13.02 3.71
C ASN A 22 -5.75 11.60 3.54
N PHE A 23 -6.61 10.59 3.34
CA PHE A 23 -6.23 9.20 3.14
C PHE A 23 -7.22 8.47 2.22
N PRO A 24 -6.76 7.57 1.32
CA PRO A 24 -5.37 7.37 0.91
C PRO A 24 -4.86 8.50 0.02
N LEU A 25 -3.54 8.65 -0.05
CA LEU A 25 -2.88 9.58 -0.96
C LEU A 25 -2.88 9.01 -2.39
N GLU A 26 -3.08 9.87 -3.39
CA GLU A 26 -2.98 9.50 -4.80
C GLU A 26 -1.53 9.58 -5.26
N LEU A 27 -1.03 8.54 -5.94
CA LEU A 27 0.30 8.53 -6.53
C LEU A 27 0.27 9.27 -7.87
N ARG A 28 1.28 10.11 -8.15
CA ARG A 28 1.38 10.84 -9.43
C ARG A 28 2.79 10.80 -9.98
N ASN A 29 2.91 10.47 -11.27
CA ASN A 29 4.20 10.44 -11.98
C ASN A 29 5.25 9.56 -11.27
N VAL A 30 4.81 8.44 -10.71
CA VAL A 30 5.67 7.47 -10.04
C VAL A 30 6.08 6.35 -10.99
N GLN A 31 7.29 5.85 -10.81
CA GLN A 31 7.77 4.64 -11.47
C GLN A 31 7.92 3.55 -10.41
N LEU A 32 7.43 2.37 -10.74
CA LEU A 32 7.54 1.18 -9.92
C LEU A 32 8.89 0.52 -10.17
N GLU A 33 9.56 0.17 -9.08
CA GLU A 33 10.76 -0.64 -9.06
C GLU A 33 10.52 -1.82 -8.11
N GLN A 34 11.14 -2.95 -8.41
CA GLN A 34 11.10 -4.13 -7.55
C GLN A 34 12.46 -4.29 -6.87
N ILE A 35 12.43 -4.57 -5.58
CA ILE A 35 13.61 -4.84 -4.76
C ILE A 35 13.40 -6.12 -3.97
N ASP A 36 14.49 -6.81 -3.65
CA ASP A 36 14.42 -7.97 -2.78
C ASP A 36 14.04 -7.57 -1.34
N ALA A 37 13.27 -8.42 -0.70
CA ALA A 37 12.93 -8.32 0.72
C ALA A 37 12.82 -9.71 1.33
N ASP A 38 13.23 -9.87 2.58
CA ASP A 38 13.08 -11.15 3.27
C ASP A 38 11.60 -11.43 3.57
N TYR A 39 11.14 -12.61 3.20
CA TYR A 39 9.80 -13.07 3.54
C TYR A 39 9.68 -13.31 5.05
N ASN A 40 8.68 -12.69 5.66
CA ASN A 40 8.39 -12.84 7.08
C ASN A 40 6.88 -12.94 7.30
N GLU A 41 6.41 -14.18 7.40
CA GLU A 41 4.99 -14.49 7.62
C GLU A 41 4.45 -13.89 8.93
N VAL A 42 5.21 -13.98 10.02
CA VAL A 42 4.79 -13.48 11.34
C VAL A 42 4.54 -11.98 11.28
N PHE A 43 5.42 -11.24 10.60
CA PHE A 43 5.24 -9.82 10.36
C PHE A 43 4.00 -9.53 9.52
N LEU A 44 3.82 -10.23 8.39
CA LEU A 44 2.68 -9.99 7.50
C LEU A 44 1.36 -10.22 8.22
N ARG A 45 1.22 -11.36 8.91
CA ARG A 45 0.02 -11.68 9.71
C ARG A 45 -0.24 -10.64 10.80
N GLY A 46 0.80 -10.19 11.50
CA GLY A 46 0.69 -9.12 12.50
C GLY A 46 0.37 -7.74 11.92
N PHE A 47 0.65 -7.53 10.64
CA PHE A 47 0.38 -6.27 9.94
C PHE A 47 -1.03 -6.21 9.35
N LEU A 48 -1.63 -7.35 9.02
CA LEU A 48 -2.97 -7.44 8.42
C LEU A 48 -4.02 -6.53 9.09
N PRO A 49 -4.15 -6.45 10.42
CA PRO A 49 -5.17 -5.61 11.06
C PRO A 49 -4.97 -4.10 10.87
N LYS A 50 -3.76 -3.68 10.46
CA LYS A 50 -3.41 -2.27 10.18
C LYS A 50 -3.59 -1.91 8.72
N LEU A 51 -3.86 -2.91 7.88
CA LEU A 51 -3.90 -2.73 6.44
C LEU A 51 -5.23 -2.10 6.03
N HIS A 52 -5.16 -1.04 5.25
CA HIS A 52 -6.33 -0.50 4.57
C HIS A 52 -6.43 -1.13 3.18
N TRP A 53 -7.21 -2.22 3.05
CA TRP A 53 -7.27 -3.04 1.85
C TRP A 53 -7.57 -2.24 0.57
N GLN A 54 -8.65 -1.47 0.58
CA GLN A 54 -9.06 -0.69 -0.60
C GLN A 54 -8.05 0.40 -0.98
N ALA A 55 -7.34 0.97 0.00
CA ALA A 55 -6.25 1.90 -0.25
C ALA A 55 -5.06 1.21 -0.91
N LEU A 56 -4.70 0.00 -0.45
CA LEU A 56 -3.63 -0.80 -1.03
C LEU A 56 -3.93 -1.16 -2.48
N ILE A 57 -5.12 -1.67 -2.77
CA ILE A 57 -5.55 -2.05 -4.13
C ILE A 57 -5.50 -0.84 -5.07
N SER A 58 -6.00 0.32 -4.62
CA SER A 58 -5.97 1.54 -5.42
C SER A 58 -4.53 1.98 -5.75
N ALA A 59 -3.63 1.98 -4.76
CA ALA A 59 -2.24 2.36 -4.95
C ALA A 59 -1.48 1.35 -5.84
N ALA A 60 -1.70 0.05 -5.62
CA ALA A 60 -1.13 -1.01 -6.45
C ALA A 60 -1.58 -0.89 -7.92
N LYS A 61 -2.87 -0.65 -8.17
CA LYS A 61 -3.42 -0.45 -9.53
C LYS A 61 -2.81 0.79 -10.23
N GLN A 62 -2.60 1.89 -9.51
CA GLN A 62 -1.92 3.08 -10.04
C GLN A 62 -0.48 2.80 -10.48
N LEU A 63 0.14 1.76 -9.92
CA LEU A 63 1.48 1.29 -10.26
C LEU A 63 1.45 0.12 -11.26
N GLY A 64 0.28 -0.28 -11.76
CA GLY A 64 0.13 -1.39 -12.71
C GLY A 64 0.15 -2.78 -12.08
N GLN A 65 0.02 -2.89 -10.75
CA GLN A 65 0.00 -4.16 -10.03
C GLN A 65 -1.43 -4.60 -9.72
N THR A 66 -1.76 -5.85 -10.08
CA THR A 66 -3.11 -6.43 -10.00
C THR A 66 -3.13 -7.83 -9.37
N SER A 67 -2.05 -8.24 -8.70
CA SER A 67 -1.92 -9.57 -8.09
C SER A 67 -2.81 -9.80 -6.85
N LEU A 68 -3.39 -8.74 -6.28
CA LEU A 68 -4.24 -8.83 -5.10
C LEU A 68 -5.73 -8.83 -5.48
N PRO A 69 -6.58 -9.56 -4.74
CA PRO A 69 -8.02 -9.56 -4.97
C PRO A 69 -8.66 -8.20 -4.65
N GLU A 70 -9.71 -7.83 -5.40
CA GLU A 70 -10.39 -6.55 -5.20
C GLU A 70 -11.13 -6.46 -3.86
N GLN A 71 -11.71 -7.58 -3.45
CA GLN A 71 -12.38 -7.71 -2.15
C GLN A 71 -11.38 -8.21 -1.12
N GLU A 72 -11.51 -7.68 0.10
CA GLU A 72 -10.69 -8.14 1.21
C GLU A 72 -11.07 -9.60 1.53
N PRO A 73 -10.12 -10.54 1.46
CA PRO A 73 -10.40 -11.94 1.78
C PRO A 73 -10.67 -12.11 3.27
N ASP A 74 -11.30 -13.23 3.66
CA ASP A 74 -11.45 -13.57 5.07
C ASP A 74 -10.10 -14.05 5.63
N LEU A 75 -9.34 -13.10 6.17
CA LEU A 75 -8.00 -13.32 6.71
C LEU A 75 -7.99 -14.23 7.95
N LEU A 76 -9.15 -14.52 8.54
CA LEU A 76 -9.29 -15.44 9.68
C LEU A 76 -9.26 -16.92 9.23
N GLN A 77 -9.43 -17.21 7.94
CA GLN A 77 -9.36 -18.57 7.39
C GLN A 77 -7.91 -18.95 7.06
N GLN A 78 -7.20 -19.49 8.05
CA GLN A 78 -5.74 -19.69 8.00
C GLN A 78 -5.23 -20.58 6.86
N GLN A 79 -6.03 -21.55 6.38
CA GLN A 79 -5.58 -22.59 5.44
C GLN A 79 -5.46 -22.16 3.97
N GLU A 80 -6.04 -21.04 3.56
CA GLU A 80 -5.99 -20.57 2.15
C GLU A 80 -5.07 -19.34 1.94
N ASN A 81 -4.27 -18.98 2.94
CA ASN A 81 -3.60 -17.68 2.98
C ASN A 81 -2.16 -17.64 2.46
N ASP A 82 -1.52 -18.75 2.12
CA ASP A 82 -0.09 -18.73 1.76
C ASP A 82 0.18 -17.97 0.45
N GLN A 83 -0.66 -18.19 -0.56
CA GLN A 83 -0.58 -17.44 -1.83
C GLN A 83 -0.88 -15.96 -1.63
N LEU A 84 -1.86 -15.65 -0.78
CA LEU A 84 -2.20 -14.28 -0.43
C LEU A 84 -1.06 -13.58 0.31
N LEU A 85 -0.45 -14.25 1.29
CA LEU A 85 0.67 -13.71 2.06
C LEU A 85 1.89 -13.47 1.19
N GLN A 86 2.15 -14.34 0.21
CA GLN A 86 3.19 -14.07 -0.78
C GLN A 86 2.85 -12.90 -1.69
N ALA A 87 1.62 -12.82 -2.20
CA ALA A 87 1.19 -11.67 -2.99
C ALA A 87 1.31 -10.36 -2.18
N LEU A 88 0.94 -10.40 -0.89
CA LEU A 88 1.10 -9.27 0.03
C LEU A 88 2.56 -8.95 0.30
N HIS A 89 3.42 -9.94 0.46
CA HIS A 89 4.87 -9.73 0.58
C HIS A 89 5.40 -8.96 -0.63
N HIS A 90 5.14 -9.47 -1.84
CA HIS A 90 5.57 -8.83 -3.08
C HIS A 90 5.04 -7.39 -3.15
N VAL A 91 3.73 -7.18 -2.99
CA VAL A 91 3.13 -5.83 -3.11
C VAL A 91 3.59 -4.89 -2.01
N LEU A 92 3.57 -5.29 -0.75
CA LEU A 92 3.84 -4.39 0.38
C LEU A 92 5.33 -4.11 0.55
N LEU A 93 6.17 -5.13 0.34
CA LEU A 93 7.58 -5.07 0.65
C LEU A 93 8.39 -4.86 -0.62
N GLU A 94 8.31 -5.74 -1.60
CA GLU A 94 9.23 -5.70 -2.74
C GLU A 94 8.97 -4.56 -3.73
N HIS A 95 7.76 -4.03 -3.80
CA HIS A 95 7.45 -2.90 -4.67
C HIS A 95 7.78 -1.56 -4.01
N VAL A 96 8.66 -0.80 -4.66
CA VAL A 96 9.02 0.56 -4.26
C VAL A 96 8.81 1.55 -5.40
N TYR A 97 8.51 2.80 -5.05
CA TYR A 97 8.52 3.89 -6.01
C TYR A 97 9.39 5.04 -5.51
N ALA A 98 10.03 5.76 -6.44
CA ALA A 98 10.93 6.86 -6.11
C ALA A 98 10.17 8.09 -5.55
N ILE A 99 10.75 8.72 -4.53
CA ILE A 99 10.38 10.06 -4.07
C ILE A 99 11.46 11.01 -4.61
N ARG A 100 11.08 11.99 -5.44
CA ARG A 100 12.05 12.91 -6.05
C ARG A 100 12.25 14.15 -5.17
N SER A 101 13.50 14.44 -4.82
CA SER A 101 13.91 15.69 -4.14
C SER A 101 13.16 16.01 -2.84
N GLY A 102 12.76 14.99 -2.07
CA GLY A 102 11.99 15.18 -0.83
C GLY A 102 10.55 15.64 -1.05
N ILE A 103 10.11 15.84 -2.30
CA ILE A 103 8.72 16.13 -2.65
C ILE A 103 8.01 14.78 -2.81
N PRO A 104 7.00 14.50 -1.97
CA PRO A 104 6.18 13.32 -2.14
C PRO A 104 5.52 13.36 -3.52
N ASN A 105 5.75 12.34 -4.36
CA ASN A 105 5.02 12.11 -5.61
C ASN A 105 3.59 11.60 -5.32
N MET A 106 2.95 12.19 -4.32
CA MET A 106 1.65 11.80 -3.81
C MET A 106 0.88 12.99 -3.26
N VAL A 107 -0.42 13.04 -3.53
CA VAL A 107 -1.29 14.18 -3.20
C VAL A 107 -2.56 13.72 -2.50
N SER A 108 -3.21 14.59 -1.72
CA SER A 108 -4.56 14.30 -1.23
C SER A 108 -5.55 14.26 -2.41
N LYS A 109 -6.65 13.52 -2.25
CA LYS A 109 -7.70 13.47 -3.28
C LYS A 109 -8.26 14.87 -3.55
N ALA A 110 -8.41 15.21 -4.84
CA ALA A 110 -9.00 16.49 -5.25
C ALA A 110 -10.49 16.59 -4.83
N SER A 111 -11.00 17.82 -4.72
CA SER A 111 -12.42 18.07 -4.39
C SER A 111 -13.34 17.95 -5.57
#